data_AF-A0A351NT22-F1
#
_entry.id   AF-A0A351NT22-F1
#
_cell.length_a   1.000
_cell.length_b   1.000
_cell.length_c   1.000
_cell.angle_alpha   90.00
_cell.angle_beta   90.00
_cell.angle_gamma   90.00
#
_symmetry.space_group_name_H-M   'P 1'
#
loop_
_entity.id
_entity.type
_entity.pdbx_description
1 polymer ?
#
loop_
_entity_poly.entity_id
_entity_poly.type
_entity_poly.pdbx_seq_one_letter_code
_entity_poly.pdbx_strand_id
1 'polypeptide(L)' 'LNIPVIFVSGGPMEAGKTKLADHNLDLVDAMVIAADETASDEKVAEYERSACPTCGSCS' A
#
# COMPACT_ATOMS: atom_id res chain seq x y z
N LEU A 1 29.04 12.89 -10.40
CA LEU A 1 29.64 13.13 -11.72
C LEU A 1 29.69 14.62 -12.10
N ASN A 2 28.89 15.51 -11.47
CA ASN A 2 28.85 16.94 -11.81
C ASN A 2 28.61 17.19 -13.31
N ILE A 3 27.75 16.36 -13.91
CA ILE A 3 27.29 16.43 -15.30
C ILE A 3 25.85 16.95 -15.24
N PRO A 4 25.36 17.72 -16.24
CA PRO A 4 23.95 18.09 -16.31
C PRO A 4 23.04 16.86 -16.21
N VAL A 5 22.07 16.92 -15.31
CA VAL A 5 21.13 15.82 -15.02
C VAL A 5 19.71 16.35 -14.91
N ILE A 6 18.75 15.48 -15.25
CA ILE A 6 17.34 15.69 -15.00
C ILE A 6 16.82 14.54 -14.14
N PHE A 7 15.94 14.86 -13.19
CA PHE A 7 15.27 13.88 -12.35
C PHE A 7 13.79 13.85 -12.69
N VAL A 8 13.25 12.66 -12.90
CA VAL A 8 11.82 12.43 -13.12
C VAL A 8 11.37 11.39 -12.10
N SER A 9 10.48 11.78 -11.19
CA SER A 9 9.86 10.86 -10.25
C SER A 9 8.77 10.04 -10.96
N GLY A 10 8.64 8.76 -10.61
CA GLY A 10 7.56 7.90 -11.13
C GLY A 10 6.16 8.31 -10.67
N GLY A 11 6.06 8.93 -9.48
CA GLY A 11 4.79 9.35 -8.89
C GLY A 11 4.22 8.33 -7.90
N PRO A 12 3.38 8.79 -6.96
CA PRO A 12 2.74 7.92 -5.98
C PRO A 12 1.63 7.09 -6.63
N MET A 13 1.36 5.93 -6.03
CA MET A 13 0.16 5.14 -6.32
C MET A 13 -1.10 5.80 -5.72
N GLU A 14 -2.27 5.27 -6.09
CA GLU A 14 -3.54 5.67 -5.47
C GLU A 14 -3.70 5.02 -4.08
N ALA A 15 -4.52 5.65 -3.22
CA ALA A 15 -4.82 5.11 -1.91
C ALA A 15 -5.65 3.82 -2.00
N GLY A 16 -5.23 2.78 -1.27
CA GLY A 16 -5.95 1.51 -1.18
C GLY A 16 -7.30 1.65 -0.48
N LYS A 17 -8.28 0.81 -0.85
CA LYS A 17 -9.62 0.80 -0.24
C LYS A 17 -10.18 -0.62 -0.15
N THR A 18 -10.87 -0.94 0.93
CA THR A 18 -11.62 -2.18 1.15
C THR A 18 -12.93 -1.85 1.86
N LYS A 19 -13.90 -2.77 1.84
CA LYS A 19 -15.13 -2.67 2.65
C LYS A 19 -14.89 -3.01 4.13
N LEU A 20 -13.73 -3.59 4.46
CA LEU A 20 -13.36 -4.01 5.81
C LEU A 20 -12.64 -2.90 6.62
N ALA A 21 -12.46 -1.72 6.04
CA ALA A 21 -11.79 -0.58 6.65
C ALA A 21 -12.56 0.70 6.33
N ASP A 22 -12.76 1.55 7.34
CA ASP A 22 -13.38 2.88 7.17
C ASP A 22 -12.34 3.96 6.80
N HIS A 23 -11.07 3.58 6.65
CA HIS A 23 -9.96 4.44 6.23
C HIS A 23 -9.29 3.93 4.94
N ASN A 24 -8.50 4.80 4.32
CA ASN A 24 -7.66 4.42 3.19
C ASN A 24 -6.55 3.48 3.66
N LEU A 25 -6.27 2.44 2.89
CA LEU A 25 -5.22 1.48 3.17
C LEU A 25 -3.90 1.85 2.50
N ASP A 26 -2.82 1.58 3.21
CA ASP A 26 -1.46 1.55 2.70
C ASP A 26 -0.72 0.24 3.08
N LEU A 27 0.56 0.16 2.72
CA LEU A 27 1.41 -1.00 3.03
C LEU A 27 1.54 -1.25 4.55
N VAL A 28 1.54 -0.21 5.37
CA VAL A 28 1.68 -0.34 6.83
C VAL A 28 0.45 -1.01 7.41
N ASP A 29 -0.76 -0.66 6.95
CA ASP A 29 -1.99 -1.34 7.37
C ASP A 29 -1.93 -2.85 7.07
N ALA A 30 -1.47 -3.21 5.86
CA ALA A 30 -1.30 -4.60 5.46
C ALA A 30 -0.26 -5.34 6.31
N MET A 31 0.85 -4.69 6.66
CA MET A 31 1.87 -5.29 7.53
C MET A 31 1.39 -5.45 8.98
N VAL A 32 0.61 -4.50 9.49
CA VAL A 32 0.07 -4.56 10.86
C VAL A 32 -0.96 -5.67 10.98
N ILE A 33 -1.90 -5.79 10.03
CA ILE A 33 -2.93 -6.84 10.09
C ILE A 33 -2.32 -8.24 9.88
N ALA A 34 -1.26 -8.36 9.07
CA ALA A 34 -0.55 -9.62 8.88
C ALA A 34 0.18 -10.10 10.14
N ALA A 35 0.51 -9.19 11.07
CA ALA A 35 1.12 -9.51 12.35
C ALA A 35 0.10 -9.73 13.49
N ASP A 36 -1.20 -9.50 13.23
CA ASP A 36 -2.26 -9.68 14.21
C ASP A 36 -2.74 -11.14 14.24
N GLU A 37 -2.41 -11.87 15.32
CA GLU A 37 -2.80 -13.26 15.53
C GLU A 37 -4.33 -13.46 15.62
N THR A 38 -5.10 -12.38 15.80
CA THR A 38 -6.57 -12.42 15.86
C THR A 38 -7.23 -12.19 14.50
N ALA A 39 -6.46 -11.79 13.49
CA ALA A 39 -6.97 -11.61 12.13
C ALA A 39 -7.14 -12.96 11.42
N SER A 40 -8.23 -13.12 10.67
CA SER A 40 -8.40 -14.31 9.82
C SER A 40 -7.57 -14.18 8.53
N ASP A 41 -7.19 -15.32 7.95
CA ASP A 41 -6.44 -15.37 6.70
C ASP A 41 -7.17 -14.63 5.56
N GLU A 42 -8.50 -14.70 5.52
CA GLU A 42 -9.30 -13.97 4.52
C GLU A 42 -9.19 -12.45 4.70
N LYS A 43 -9.21 -11.98 5.96
CA LYS A 43 -9.06 -10.55 6.26
C LYS A 43 -7.67 -10.06 5.86
N VAL A 44 -6.63 -10.82 6.18
CA VAL A 44 -5.25 -10.48 5.80
C VAL A 44 -5.10 -10.43 4.27
N ALA A 45 -5.64 -11.43 3.56
CA ALA A 45 -5.59 -11.49 2.10
C ALA A 45 -6.35 -10.34 1.42
N GLU A 46 -7.46 -9.89 2.01
CA GLU A 46 -8.20 -8.74 1.48
C GLU A 46 -7.44 -7.43 1.68
N TYR A 47 -6.82 -7.22 2.84
CA TYR A 47 -5.99 -6.04 3.10
C TYR A 47 -4.77 -6.01 2.18
N GLU A 48 -4.07 -7.13 1.97
CA GLU A 48 -2.91 -7.23 1.07
C GLU A 48 -3.27 -6.82 -0.36
N ARG A 49 -4.40 -7.33 -0.89
CA ARG A 49 -4.84 -7.03 -2.26
C ARG A 49 -5.32 -5.60 -2.43
N SER A 50 -5.87 -5.00 -1.38
CA SER A 50 -6.41 -3.65 -1.42
C SER A 50 -5.39 -2.55 -1.13
N ALA A 51 -4.32 -2.84 -0.36
CA ALA A 51 -3.30 -1.86 0.02
C ALA A 51 -2.46 -1.36 -1.18
N CYS A 52 -2.37 -2.16 -2.25
CA CYS A 52 -1.58 -1.84 -3.44
C CYS A 52 -2.41 -1.74 -4.73
N PRO A 53 -3.26 -0.70 -4.91
CA PRO A 53 -4.25 -0.68 -5.99
C PRO A 53 -3.70 -0.35 -7.38
N THR A 54 -2.63 0.45 -7.48
CA THR A 54 -2.06 0.91 -8.76
C THR A 54 -0.53 0.93 -8.73
N CYS A 55 0.10 1.13 -9.88
CA CYS A 55 1.55 1.29 -9.97
C CYS A 55 2.00 2.65 -9.41
N GLY A 56 3.09 2.67 -8.65
CA GLY A 56 3.66 3.89 -8.09
C GLY A 56 4.52 3.59 -6.86
N SER A 57 5.15 4.63 -6.31
CA SER A 57 5.72 4.54 -4.96
C SER A 57 4.61 4.50 -3.91
N CYS A 58 4.91 4.07 -2.68
CA CYS A 58 3.97 4.12 -1.55
C CYS A 58 3.25 5.48 -1.50
N SER A 59 1.92 5.41 -1.37
CA SER A 59 1.01 6.56 -1.31
C SER A 59 1.07 7.31 0.02
#